data_AF-A0A133Y6R6-F1
#
_entry.id   AF-A0A133Y6R6-F1
#
_cell.length_a   1.000
_cell.length_b   1.000
_cell.length_c   1.000
_cell.angle_alpha   90.00
_cell.angle_beta   90.00
_cell.angle_gamma   90.00
#
_symmetry.space_group_name_H-M   'P 1'
#
loop_
_entity.id
_entity.type
_entity.pdbx_description
1 polymer ?
#
loop_
_entity_poly.entity_id
_entity_poly.type
_entity_poly.pdbx_seq_one_letter_code
_entity_poly.pdbx_strand_id
1 'polypeptide(L)'
;MLSYRDRKFGKFTYFKQALSLVLTSLILVGCHRVDVPTIGDSAKRKAKQQVVDVNKVEQEKVPVDVRFSPREVTKNNVQTEAKGAWEVWPKAISVPLKIDVDMAAFNQRTFKNKPLSDAVIFIDPSHGSSLDLGSTGEVKGRTVSEAEITISLANKLKVVLENLGAKVILLRENDDWRSLHYRIAKVGAWTVDYVKPQIEKSQTDSKWLDEIADGMKDIMERNNDRQDLPKESSGLGVAWGYGVSATMRQLFDLESQIRQVIVLSLNMSATSQLENQIKGFLAYYLNSDFIFENELQNMNGQPDTNGSFAFASNERANPAYTYKNDAERERLAKSIYDAVVGKITHFARNAETGKQVGPANFTILRETGYASAALQCGFISDEGDLSWILDEDNQNNLAQAIGKGIYNYYCTANWPLIDGLSHSNDKNWKSASDAYREKKSGVQNQAPVKASEAMSTSSESEPTSTEKSA
;
A
#
# COMPACT_ATOMS: atom_id res chain seq x y z
N MET A 1 12.94 -54.93 21.43
CA MET A 1 13.21 -55.65 22.69
C MET A 1 13.21 -54.64 23.82
N LEU A 2 12.57 -55.00 24.95
CA LEU A 2 12.34 -54.23 26.19
C LEU A 2 11.22 -53.16 26.11
N SER A 3 10.23 -53.06 27.00
CA SER A 3 9.54 -53.94 27.95
C SER A 3 8.46 -53.11 28.65
N TYR A 4 7.18 -53.36 28.35
CA TYR A 4 6.14 -53.67 29.36
C TYR A 4 5.98 -52.76 30.60
N ARG A 5 4.88 -51.99 30.67
CA ARG A 5 3.84 -52.16 31.72
C ARG A 5 2.62 -51.27 31.50
N ASP A 6 1.49 -51.93 31.31
CA ASP A 6 0.12 -51.47 31.50
C ASP A 6 -0.14 -50.94 32.93
N ARG A 7 -1.04 -49.96 33.05
CA ARG A 7 -2.14 -49.97 34.04
C ARG A 7 -3.31 -49.08 33.61
N LYS A 8 -4.48 -49.71 33.54
CA LYS A 8 -5.82 -49.18 33.28
C LYS A 8 -6.46 -48.51 34.51
N PHE A 9 -7.62 -47.89 34.24
CA PHE A 9 -8.73 -47.43 35.10
C PHE A 9 -8.66 -45.94 35.53
N GLY A 10 -9.74 -45.14 35.48
CA GLY A 10 -11.16 -45.49 35.46
C GLY A 10 -12.06 -44.48 34.74
N LYS A 11 -13.28 -44.98 34.46
CA LYS A 11 -14.45 -44.31 33.91
C LYS A 11 -15.05 -43.33 34.94
N PHE A 12 -15.63 -42.23 34.47
CA PHE A 12 -16.82 -41.65 35.09
C PHE A 12 -17.77 -41.09 34.03
N THR A 13 -19.01 -41.54 34.11
CA THR A 13 -20.16 -41.18 33.28
C THR A 13 -21.26 -40.70 34.24
N TYR A 14 -21.87 -39.53 34.02
CA TYR A 14 -23.20 -39.15 34.53
C TYR A 14 -23.78 -38.08 33.59
N PHE A 15 -24.77 -38.40 32.73
CA PHE A 15 -26.25 -38.28 32.90
C PHE A 15 -26.78 -36.84 32.79
N LYS A 16 -27.30 -36.45 31.60
CA LYS A 16 -28.72 -36.33 31.17
C LYS A 16 -29.50 -35.08 31.64
N GLN A 17 -29.95 -34.33 30.62
CA GLN A 17 -31.27 -33.73 30.38
C GLN A 17 -31.86 -32.69 31.36
N ALA A 18 -32.14 -31.50 30.83
CA ALA A 18 -33.42 -30.82 31.05
C ALA A 18 -33.77 -29.93 29.83
N LEU A 19 -34.97 -30.15 29.30
CA LEU A 19 -35.68 -29.39 28.28
C LEU A 19 -36.86 -28.71 28.99
N SER A 20 -37.10 -27.40 28.80
CA SER A 20 -38.44 -26.80 28.61
C SER A 20 -38.45 -25.26 28.79
N LEU A 21 -38.93 -24.59 27.72
CA LEU A 21 -39.72 -23.34 27.59
C LEU A 21 -39.56 -22.16 28.58
N VAL A 22 -39.45 -20.92 28.04
CA VAL A 22 -40.59 -19.98 27.84
C VAL A 22 -40.16 -18.73 27.02
N LEU A 23 -41.00 -18.46 26.02
CA LEU A 23 -41.33 -17.25 25.24
C LEU A 23 -40.68 -15.85 25.44
N THR A 24 -40.52 -15.21 24.28
CA THR A 24 -40.64 -13.76 23.94
C THR A 24 -39.64 -12.75 24.48
N SER A 25 -38.80 -12.22 23.58
CA SER A 25 -38.75 -10.79 23.26
C SER A 25 -38.02 -10.54 21.92
N LEU A 26 -38.74 -9.97 20.96
CA LEU A 26 -38.20 -9.38 19.73
C LEU A 26 -37.27 -8.23 20.09
N ILE A 27 -36.01 -8.27 19.63
CA ILE A 27 -35.28 -7.05 19.25
C ILE A 27 -34.64 -7.31 17.89
N LEU A 28 -35.24 -6.69 16.87
CA LEU A 28 -34.69 -6.53 15.53
C LEU A 28 -33.42 -5.67 15.62
N VAL A 29 -32.25 -6.26 15.40
CA VAL A 29 -31.07 -5.52 14.93
C VAL A 29 -30.79 -6.01 13.52
N GLY A 30 -31.21 -5.21 12.55
CA GLY A 30 -30.97 -5.46 11.14
C GLY A 30 -29.48 -5.41 10.82
N CYS A 31 -28.90 -6.58 10.56
CA CYS A 31 -27.63 -6.70 9.85
C CYS A 31 -27.75 -5.97 8.50
N HIS A 32 -27.13 -4.80 8.39
CA HIS A 32 -26.88 -4.19 7.09
C HIS A 32 -25.82 -5.03 6.38
N ARG A 33 -26.26 -5.92 5.49
CA ARG A 33 -25.40 -6.41 4.41
C ARG A 33 -25.01 -5.19 3.58
N VAL A 34 -23.71 -4.87 3.59
CA VAL A 34 -23.13 -3.97 2.60
C VAL A 34 -23.04 -4.77 1.31
N ASP A 35 -23.98 -4.53 0.39
CA ASP A 35 -23.94 -5.12 -0.95
C ASP A 35 -22.71 -4.59 -1.69
N VAL A 36 -21.72 -5.45 -1.89
CA VAL A 36 -20.60 -5.23 -2.81
C VAL A 36 -21.09 -5.65 -4.21
N PRO A 37 -21.10 -4.78 -5.22
CA PRO A 37 -21.55 -5.17 -6.56
C PRO A 37 -20.57 -6.16 -7.17
N THR A 38 -20.99 -7.42 -7.33
CA THR A 38 -20.40 -8.34 -8.30
C THR A 38 -20.89 -7.95 -9.69
N ILE A 39 -19.96 -7.67 -10.61
CA ILE A 39 -20.28 -7.44 -12.02
C ILE A 39 -20.09 -8.78 -12.73
N GLY A 40 -21.22 -9.37 -13.13
CA GLY A 40 -21.27 -10.59 -13.93
C GLY A 40 -22.52 -11.41 -13.63
N ASP A 41 -23.65 -11.07 -14.26
CA ASP A 41 -24.48 -12.05 -14.97
C ASP A 41 -25.73 -11.44 -15.60
N SER A 42 -25.83 -11.66 -16.91
CA SER A 42 -26.96 -11.36 -17.77
C SER A 42 -28.06 -12.41 -17.63
N ALA A 43 -29.27 -12.02 -17.17
CA ALA A 43 -30.56 -12.31 -17.84
C ALA A 43 -31.79 -11.99 -16.96
N LYS A 44 -32.62 -11.06 -17.47
CA LYS A 44 -34.08 -10.95 -17.33
C LYS A 44 -34.71 -11.08 -15.92
N ARG A 45 -34.93 -9.92 -15.28
CA ARG A 45 -36.19 -9.65 -14.54
C ARG A 45 -36.74 -8.29 -14.94
N LYS A 46 -37.86 -8.29 -15.68
CA LYS A 46 -38.69 -7.09 -15.88
C LYS A 46 -39.56 -6.91 -14.64
N ALA A 47 -39.16 -6.00 -13.77
CA ALA A 47 -40.05 -5.34 -12.82
C ALA A 47 -39.92 -3.83 -13.08
N LYS A 48 -41.04 -3.17 -13.43
CA LYS A 48 -41.09 -1.71 -13.56
C LYS A 48 -40.86 -1.10 -12.18
N GLN A 49 -39.61 -0.74 -11.89
CA GLN A 49 -39.23 0.07 -10.75
C GLN A 49 -39.24 1.53 -11.24
N GLN A 50 -40.02 2.39 -10.59
CA GLN A 50 -39.93 3.83 -10.80
C GLN A 50 -38.49 4.25 -10.57
N VAL A 51 -37.87 4.81 -11.62
CA VAL A 51 -36.52 5.37 -11.55
C VAL A 51 -36.62 6.67 -10.75
N VAL A 52 -36.30 6.57 -9.46
CA VAL A 52 -35.86 7.76 -8.72
C VAL A 52 -34.42 7.97 -9.16
N ASP A 53 -34.24 8.90 -10.09
CA ASP A 53 -32.94 9.30 -10.59
C ASP A 53 -32.24 10.12 -9.50
N VAL A 54 -31.60 9.41 -8.56
CA VAL A 54 -30.66 10.03 -7.63
C VAL A 54 -29.43 10.34 -8.46
N ASN A 55 -29.39 11.57 -9.01
CA ASN A 55 -28.24 12.12 -9.71
C ASN A 55 -26.95 11.61 -9.05
N LYS A 56 -26.18 10.80 -9.77
CA LYS A 56 -24.79 10.48 -9.43
C LYS A 56 -24.09 11.82 -9.26
N VAL A 57 -23.89 12.26 -8.03
CA VAL A 57 -22.87 13.27 -7.75
C VAL A 57 -21.56 12.53 -7.99
N GLU A 58 -21.07 12.58 -9.22
CA GLU A 58 -19.66 12.29 -9.47
C GLU A 58 -18.89 13.31 -8.63
N GLN A 59 -18.30 12.84 -7.54
CA GLN A 59 -17.29 13.64 -6.85
C GLN A 59 -16.18 13.89 -7.87
N GLU A 60 -15.96 15.15 -8.19
CA GLU A 60 -14.90 15.54 -9.10
C GLU A 60 -13.57 15.11 -8.50
N LYS A 61 -12.77 14.42 -9.31
CA LYS A 61 -11.45 13.93 -8.88
C LYS A 61 -10.54 15.14 -8.67
N VAL A 62 -10.21 15.43 -7.41
CA VAL A 62 -9.17 16.41 -7.06
C VAL A 62 -7.81 15.73 -7.26
N PRO A 63 -6.95 16.20 -8.18
CA PRO A 63 -5.61 15.66 -8.34
C PRO A 63 -4.80 15.78 -7.04
N VAL A 64 -3.94 14.81 -6.76
CA VAL A 64 -2.96 14.95 -5.67
C VAL A 64 -1.90 15.98 -6.09
N ASP A 65 -1.89 17.13 -5.44
CA ASP A 65 -0.84 18.15 -5.64
C ASP A 65 0.43 17.78 -4.86
N VAL A 66 1.59 18.05 -5.47
CA VAL A 66 2.90 17.76 -4.92
C VAL A 66 3.78 19.00 -5.08
N ARG A 67 4.12 19.63 -3.97
CA ARG A 67 4.96 20.83 -3.95
C ARG A 67 6.38 20.51 -3.55
N PHE A 68 7.30 20.93 -4.40
CA PHE A 68 8.74 20.87 -4.18
C PHE A 68 9.22 22.27 -3.77
N SER A 69 9.99 22.35 -2.69
CA SER A 69 10.59 23.62 -2.25
C SER A 69 12.01 23.41 -1.72
N PRO A 70 12.95 24.33 -2.01
CA PRO A 70 14.29 24.28 -1.43
C PRO A 70 14.24 24.27 0.09
N ARG A 71 15.20 23.59 0.71
CA ARG A 71 15.36 23.53 2.15
C ARG A 71 16.82 23.70 2.54
N GLU A 72 17.08 24.47 3.59
CA GLU A 72 18.42 24.57 4.17
C GLU A 72 18.78 23.31 4.97
N VAL A 73 19.98 22.80 4.72
CA VAL A 73 20.59 21.70 5.47
C VAL A 73 21.75 22.27 6.28
N THR A 74 21.62 22.22 7.61
CA THR A 74 22.63 22.68 8.56
C THR A 74 23.41 21.51 9.14
N LYS A 75 24.44 21.78 9.95
CA LYS A 75 25.19 20.73 10.66
C LYS A 75 24.29 19.85 11.53
N ASN A 76 23.24 20.43 12.14
CA ASN A 76 22.31 19.69 13.00
C ASN A 76 21.46 18.67 12.22
N ASN A 77 21.36 18.80 10.89
CA ASN A 77 20.64 17.84 10.05
C ASN A 77 21.42 16.55 9.79
N VAL A 78 22.75 16.57 9.98
CA VAL A 78 23.64 15.45 9.65
C VAL A 78 24.44 14.95 10.85
N GLN A 79 24.41 15.66 11.98
CA GLN A 79 25.06 15.25 13.21
C GLN A 79 24.21 14.21 13.94
N THR A 80 24.84 13.10 14.34
CA THR A 80 24.19 12.01 15.07
C THR A 80 23.94 12.39 16.53
N GLU A 81 22.96 11.72 17.13
CA GLU A 81 22.58 11.85 18.55
C GLU A 81 22.79 10.49 19.25
N ALA A 82 23.13 10.49 20.54
CA ALA A 82 23.24 9.25 21.29
C ALA A 82 21.86 8.77 21.77
N LYS A 83 21.52 7.50 21.52
CA LYS A 83 20.36 6.79 22.09
C LYS A 83 20.87 5.52 22.79
N GLY A 84 21.11 5.62 24.10
CA GLY A 84 21.72 4.53 24.86
C GLY A 84 23.16 4.26 24.41
N ALA A 85 23.47 3.02 24.03
CA ALA A 85 24.81 2.62 23.57
C ALA A 85 25.09 2.94 22.10
N TRP A 86 24.10 3.39 21.33
CA TRP A 86 24.18 3.55 19.88
C TRP A 86 23.86 4.97 19.43
N GLU A 87 24.46 5.38 18.32
CA GLU A 87 24.14 6.63 17.65
C GLU A 87 22.91 6.46 16.77
N VAL A 88 22.06 7.48 16.75
CA VAL A 88 20.95 7.62 15.81
C VAL A 88 21.20 8.82 14.93
N TRP A 89 20.75 8.75 13.68
CA TRP A 89 20.61 9.97 12.89
C TRP A 89 19.62 10.95 13.56
N PRO A 90 19.60 12.25 13.22
CA PRO A 90 18.65 13.21 13.80
C PRO A 90 17.30 13.19 13.08
N LYS A 91 16.24 13.70 13.72
CA LYS A 91 14.89 13.77 13.11
C LYS A 91 14.82 14.78 11.97
N ALA A 92 15.72 15.75 11.96
CA ALA A 92 15.81 16.74 10.91
C ALA A 92 16.19 16.09 9.58
N ILE A 93 15.45 16.42 8.53
CA ILE A 93 15.66 15.91 7.16
C ILE A 93 17.07 16.28 6.66
N SER A 94 17.78 15.32 6.08
CA SER A 94 19.17 15.47 5.63
C SER A 94 19.31 15.98 4.18
N VAL A 95 18.21 16.01 3.41
CA VAL A 95 18.22 16.44 2.00
C VAL A 95 17.81 17.92 1.86
N PRO A 96 18.39 18.65 0.88
CA PRO A 96 18.10 20.08 0.65
C PRO A 96 16.78 20.33 -0.12
N LEU A 97 15.81 19.42 0.07
CA LEU A 97 14.54 19.43 -0.64
C LEU A 97 13.41 19.07 0.34
N LYS A 98 12.37 19.91 0.37
CA LYS A 98 11.11 19.61 1.02
C LYS A 98 10.07 19.22 -0.02
N ILE A 99 9.41 18.09 0.18
CA ILE A 99 8.30 17.59 -0.63
C ILE A 99 7.05 17.55 0.24
N ASP A 100 6.05 18.37 -0.10
CA ASP A 100 4.73 18.34 0.52
C ASP A 100 3.75 17.66 -0.45
N VAL A 101 3.04 16.63 0.03
CA VAL A 101 2.05 15.86 -0.76
C VAL A 101 0.66 16.08 -0.16
N ASP A 102 -0.30 16.53 -0.96
CA ASP A 102 -1.70 16.70 -0.52
C ASP A 102 -2.42 15.36 -0.39
N MET A 103 -2.09 14.62 0.68
CA MET A 103 -2.76 13.36 0.98
C MET A 103 -4.26 13.56 1.23
N ALA A 104 -4.70 14.76 1.62
CA ALA A 104 -6.11 15.07 1.80
C ALA A 104 -6.91 15.13 0.49
N ALA A 105 -6.25 15.20 -0.68
CA ALA A 105 -6.91 15.00 -1.97
C ALA A 105 -7.47 13.58 -2.14
N PHE A 106 -6.96 12.59 -1.39
CA PHE A 106 -7.54 11.24 -1.36
C PHE A 106 -8.77 11.12 -0.46
N ASN A 107 -8.93 12.01 0.53
CA ASN A 107 -9.99 11.89 1.52
C ASN A 107 -11.37 11.75 0.85
N GLN A 108 -12.12 10.73 1.27
CA GLN A 108 -13.50 10.49 0.88
C GLN A 108 -13.73 10.25 -0.63
N ARG A 109 -12.68 10.04 -1.43
CA ARG A 109 -12.84 9.56 -2.81
C ARG A 109 -13.62 8.25 -2.77
N THR A 110 -14.76 8.19 -3.48
CA THR A 110 -15.58 6.98 -3.48
C THR A 110 -14.86 5.78 -4.11
N PHE A 111 -15.26 4.54 -3.81
CA PHE A 111 -14.70 3.35 -4.45
C PHE A 111 -14.93 3.28 -5.98
N LYS A 112 -15.65 4.25 -6.56
CA LYS A 112 -15.88 4.41 -8.00
C LYS A 112 -14.91 5.47 -8.56
N ASN A 113 -14.76 5.52 -9.88
CA ASN A 113 -14.02 6.59 -10.58
C ASN A 113 -12.51 6.63 -10.27
N LYS A 114 -11.84 5.48 -10.26
CA LYS A 114 -10.38 5.39 -10.13
C LYS A 114 -9.84 6.14 -8.88
N PRO A 115 -10.31 5.81 -7.66
CA PRO A 115 -9.99 6.55 -6.44
C PRO A 115 -8.50 6.60 -6.08
N LEU A 116 -7.74 5.60 -6.49
CA LEU A 116 -6.29 5.51 -6.28
C LEU A 116 -5.49 6.21 -7.38
N SER A 117 -6.15 7.00 -8.23
CA SER A 117 -5.44 7.91 -9.11
C SER A 117 -4.39 8.71 -8.34
N ASP A 118 -3.21 8.85 -8.95
CA ASP A 118 -2.06 9.58 -8.41
C ASP A 118 -1.30 8.83 -7.29
N ALA A 119 -1.81 7.67 -6.84
CA ALA A 119 -1.04 6.74 -6.01
C ALA A 119 -0.07 5.91 -6.86
N VAL A 120 1.12 5.64 -6.32
CA VAL A 120 2.08 4.69 -6.89
C VAL A 120 2.25 3.53 -5.92
N ILE A 121 2.16 2.30 -6.44
CA ILE A 121 2.20 1.10 -5.62
C ILE A 121 3.26 0.17 -6.20
N PHE A 122 4.32 -0.05 -5.43
CA PHE A 122 5.27 -1.11 -5.70
C PHE A 122 4.74 -2.42 -5.14
N ILE A 123 4.81 -3.49 -5.94
CA ILE A 123 4.46 -4.84 -5.51
C ILE A 123 5.67 -5.75 -5.74
N ASP A 124 6.08 -6.39 -4.66
CA ASP A 124 7.14 -7.37 -4.59
C ASP A 124 6.55 -8.77 -4.44
N PRO A 125 6.45 -9.57 -5.52
CA PRO A 125 6.21 -11.00 -5.39
C PRO A 125 7.49 -11.68 -4.86
N SER A 126 7.44 -12.18 -3.63
CA SER A 126 8.60 -12.79 -2.95
C SER A 126 9.20 -13.96 -3.73
N HIS A 127 10.47 -14.25 -3.48
CA HIS A 127 11.22 -15.35 -4.12
C HIS A 127 11.29 -15.21 -5.65
N GLY A 128 11.59 -16.29 -6.37
CA GLY A 128 11.64 -16.33 -7.84
C GLY A 128 12.79 -17.20 -8.38
N SER A 129 12.54 -17.82 -9.52
CA SER A 129 13.39 -18.79 -10.24
C SER A 129 13.59 -20.12 -9.53
N SER A 130 14.24 -21.05 -10.24
CA SER A 130 14.70 -22.32 -9.68
C SER A 130 15.77 -22.19 -8.58
N LEU A 131 16.38 -21.02 -8.40
CA LEU A 131 17.38 -20.76 -7.36
C LEU A 131 16.77 -20.36 -6.01
N ASP A 132 15.54 -19.85 -6.01
CA ASP A 132 14.83 -19.41 -4.82
C ASP A 132 13.33 -19.63 -5.02
N LEU A 133 12.87 -20.85 -4.77
CA LEU A 133 11.45 -21.21 -4.88
C LEU A 133 10.61 -20.63 -3.73
N GLY A 134 11.26 -20.13 -2.67
CA GLY A 134 10.63 -19.94 -1.37
C GLY A 134 10.16 -21.26 -0.77
N SER A 135 9.12 -21.18 0.05
CA SER A 135 8.51 -22.38 0.64
C SER A 135 7.83 -23.22 -0.46
N THR A 136 7.78 -24.54 -0.28
CA THR A 136 7.10 -25.46 -1.21
C THR A 136 6.06 -26.32 -0.49
N GLY A 137 5.03 -26.74 -1.23
CA GLY A 137 4.00 -27.65 -0.74
C GLY A 137 3.50 -28.58 -1.85
N GLU A 138 2.78 -29.63 -1.46
CA GLU A 138 2.29 -30.66 -2.39
C GLU A 138 0.76 -30.64 -2.46
N VAL A 139 0.20 -30.55 -3.67
CA VAL A 139 -1.25 -30.65 -3.89
C VAL A 139 -1.54 -31.54 -5.08
N LYS A 140 -2.36 -32.59 -4.86
CA LYS A 140 -2.78 -33.55 -5.91
C LYS A 140 -1.60 -34.14 -6.71
N GLY A 141 -0.45 -34.34 -6.05
CA GLY A 141 0.77 -34.88 -6.68
C GLY A 141 1.58 -33.87 -7.49
N ARG A 142 1.30 -32.56 -7.35
CA ARG A 142 2.09 -31.46 -7.91
C ARG A 142 2.76 -30.67 -6.79
N THR A 143 4.08 -30.49 -6.89
CA THR A 143 4.82 -29.51 -6.09
C THR A 143 4.47 -28.10 -6.53
N VAL A 144 4.10 -27.25 -5.58
CA VAL A 144 3.87 -25.82 -5.81
C VAL A 144 4.83 -25.01 -4.96
N SER A 145 5.35 -23.92 -5.52
CA SER A 145 6.25 -23.00 -4.84
C SER A 145 5.54 -21.71 -4.43
N GLU A 146 6.05 -21.09 -3.37
CA GLU A 146 5.69 -19.74 -2.95
C GLU A 146 5.90 -18.72 -4.07
N ALA A 147 7.01 -18.84 -4.81
CA ALA A 147 7.28 -17.99 -5.98
C ALA A 147 6.14 -18.05 -7.01
N GLU A 148 5.65 -19.23 -7.37
CA GLU A 148 4.55 -19.39 -8.33
C GLU A 148 3.27 -18.66 -7.88
N ILE A 149 2.88 -18.86 -6.61
CA ILE A 149 1.66 -18.29 -6.04
C ILE A 149 1.77 -16.76 -5.95
N THR A 150 2.90 -16.24 -5.46
CA THR A 150 3.08 -14.80 -5.24
C THR A 150 3.16 -14.02 -6.55
N ILE A 151 3.79 -14.58 -7.61
CA ILE A 151 3.78 -13.99 -8.96
C ILE A 151 2.36 -13.92 -9.51
N SER A 152 1.60 -15.02 -9.41
CA SER A 152 0.21 -15.07 -9.90
C SER A 152 -0.67 -14.04 -9.17
N LEU A 153 -0.56 -14.00 -7.84
CA LEU A 153 -1.33 -13.06 -7.01
C LEU A 153 -0.92 -11.61 -7.28
N ALA A 154 0.37 -11.30 -7.46
CA ALA A 154 0.85 -9.95 -7.76
C ALA A 154 0.30 -9.43 -9.09
N ASN A 155 0.26 -10.27 -10.12
CA ASN A 155 -0.32 -9.92 -11.42
C ASN A 155 -1.83 -9.63 -11.32
N LYS A 156 -2.58 -10.44 -10.56
CA LYS A 156 -4.01 -10.18 -10.29
C LYS A 156 -4.22 -8.89 -9.50
N LEU A 157 -3.40 -8.65 -8.47
CA LEU A 157 -3.46 -7.44 -7.66
C LEU A 157 -3.12 -6.18 -8.48
N LYS A 158 -2.15 -6.26 -9.39
CA LYS A 158 -1.84 -5.18 -10.34
C LYS A 158 -3.07 -4.77 -11.14
N VAL A 159 -3.77 -5.71 -11.74
CA VAL A 159 -5.00 -5.44 -12.50
C VAL A 159 -6.06 -4.76 -11.64
N VAL A 160 -6.28 -5.25 -10.41
CA VAL A 160 -7.24 -4.64 -9.46
C VAL A 160 -6.87 -3.19 -9.17
N LEU A 161 -5.60 -2.90 -8.87
CA LEU A 161 -5.13 -1.57 -8.48
C LEU A 161 -5.09 -0.58 -9.65
N GLU A 162 -4.73 -1.03 -10.85
CA GLU A 162 -4.78 -0.21 -12.07
C GLU A 162 -6.22 0.14 -12.45
N ASN A 163 -7.16 -0.78 -12.25
CA ASN A 163 -8.60 -0.50 -12.39
C ASN A 163 -9.10 0.53 -11.36
N LEU A 164 -8.49 0.54 -10.16
CA LEU A 164 -8.71 1.58 -9.15
C LEU A 164 -7.93 2.87 -9.43
N GLY A 165 -7.13 2.94 -10.49
CA GLY A 165 -6.45 4.15 -10.97
C GLY A 165 -4.99 4.30 -10.55
N ALA A 166 -4.45 3.41 -9.72
CA ALA A 166 -3.07 3.50 -9.26
C ALA A 166 -2.08 3.23 -10.41
N LYS A 167 -0.89 3.83 -10.31
CA LYS A 167 0.27 3.36 -11.06
C LYS A 167 0.88 2.18 -10.30
N VAL A 168 0.95 1.01 -10.92
CA VAL A 168 1.49 -0.19 -10.29
C VAL A 168 2.82 -0.59 -10.93
N ILE A 169 3.85 -0.72 -10.11
CA ILE A 169 5.19 -1.14 -10.52
C ILE A 169 5.50 -2.48 -9.85
N LEU A 170 5.62 -3.54 -10.64
CA LEU A 170 6.08 -4.82 -10.13
C LEU A 170 7.61 -4.78 -10.00
N LEU A 171 8.13 -5.16 -8.84
CA LEU A 171 9.59 -5.31 -8.67
C LEU A 171 10.10 -6.49 -9.51
N ARG A 172 9.22 -7.46 -9.76
CA ARG A 172 9.43 -8.62 -10.63
C ARG A 172 8.11 -9.04 -11.31
N GLU A 173 8.14 -9.30 -12.61
CA GLU A 173 6.97 -9.71 -13.40
C GLU A 173 6.98 -11.19 -13.77
N ASN A 174 8.18 -11.77 -13.89
CA ASN A 174 8.42 -13.14 -14.34
C ASN A 174 9.15 -13.96 -13.26
N ASP A 175 9.35 -15.25 -13.53
CA ASP A 175 10.06 -16.16 -12.63
C ASP A 175 11.59 -16.03 -12.70
N ASP A 176 12.09 -14.81 -12.55
CA ASP A 176 13.51 -14.50 -12.49
C ASP A 176 13.98 -14.42 -11.02
N TRP A 177 15.23 -14.80 -10.75
CA TRP A 177 15.82 -14.50 -9.44
C TRP A 177 15.98 -12.99 -9.32
N ARG A 178 15.79 -12.42 -8.14
CA ARG A 178 16.16 -11.03 -7.81
C ARG A 178 16.44 -10.96 -6.32
N SER A 179 17.64 -10.54 -5.92
CA SER A 179 17.94 -10.40 -4.48
C SER A 179 17.04 -9.35 -3.83
N LEU A 180 16.80 -9.46 -2.52
CA LEU A 180 16.01 -8.48 -1.76
C LEU A 180 16.58 -7.05 -1.90
N HIS A 181 17.91 -6.93 -1.99
CA HIS A 181 18.59 -5.64 -2.14
C HIS A 181 18.45 -5.07 -3.54
N TYR A 182 18.46 -5.91 -4.59
CA TYR A 182 18.15 -5.47 -5.95
C TYR A 182 16.74 -4.85 -6.01
N ARG A 183 15.76 -5.52 -5.40
CA ARG A 183 14.35 -5.09 -5.43
C ARG A 183 14.18 -3.72 -4.80
N ILE A 184 14.80 -3.50 -3.64
CA ILE A 184 14.80 -2.19 -2.98
C ILE A 184 15.59 -1.15 -3.76
N ALA A 185 16.74 -1.50 -4.33
CA ALA A 185 17.50 -0.55 -5.13
C ALA A 185 16.74 -0.07 -6.37
N LYS A 186 15.89 -0.92 -6.96
CA LYS A 186 14.94 -0.53 -8.01
C LYS A 186 13.90 0.49 -7.53
N VAL A 187 13.42 0.37 -6.28
CA VAL A 187 12.55 1.37 -5.65
C VAL A 187 13.29 2.70 -5.46
N GLY A 188 14.51 2.65 -4.92
CA GLY A 188 15.34 3.84 -4.74
C GLY A 188 15.71 4.54 -6.05
N ALA A 189 16.07 3.78 -7.09
CA ALA A 189 16.33 4.31 -8.42
C ALA A 189 15.10 5.01 -9.02
N TRP A 190 13.91 4.43 -8.84
CA TRP A 190 12.66 5.10 -9.24
C TRP A 190 12.44 6.42 -8.48
N THR A 191 12.75 6.46 -7.18
CA THR A 191 12.67 7.70 -6.38
C THR A 191 13.58 8.78 -6.96
N VAL A 192 14.80 8.42 -7.36
CA VAL A 192 15.73 9.36 -8.01
C VAL A 192 15.13 9.88 -9.31
N ASP A 193 14.64 9.01 -10.19
CA ASP A 193 14.04 9.39 -11.47
C ASP A 193 12.79 10.28 -11.28
N TYR A 194 12.01 10.04 -10.22
CA TYR A 194 10.84 10.84 -9.89
C TYR A 194 11.21 12.27 -9.47
N VAL A 195 12.29 12.43 -8.71
CA VAL A 195 12.70 13.72 -8.13
C VAL A 195 13.61 14.53 -9.07
N LYS A 196 14.42 13.86 -9.88
CA LYS A 196 15.41 14.48 -10.77
C LYS A 196 14.88 15.64 -11.63
N PRO A 197 13.72 15.53 -12.31
CA PRO A 197 13.17 16.63 -13.10
C PRO A 197 12.85 17.89 -12.28
N GLN A 198 12.58 17.74 -10.98
CA GLN A 198 12.26 18.88 -10.10
C GLN A 198 13.54 19.59 -9.64
N ILE A 199 14.60 18.83 -9.37
CA ILE A 199 15.93 19.38 -9.04
C ILE A 199 16.52 20.13 -10.25
N GLU A 200 16.40 19.56 -11.45
CA GLU A 200 16.85 20.20 -12.68
C GLU A 200 16.12 21.54 -12.93
N LYS A 201 14.81 21.59 -12.66
CA LYS A 201 14.02 22.83 -12.76
C LYS A 201 14.40 23.88 -11.71
N SER A 202 14.74 23.46 -10.49
CA SER A 202 15.11 24.38 -9.42
C SER A 202 16.55 24.88 -9.53
N GLN A 203 17.37 24.32 -10.44
CA GLN A 203 18.79 24.62 -10.60
C GLN A 203 19.58 24.47 -9.30
N THR A 204 19.14 23.56 -8.44
CA THR A 204 19.81 23.23 -7.17
C THR A 204 20.94 22.24 -7.43
N ASP A 205 21.96 22.23 -6.58
CA ASP A 205 23.01 21.19 -6.60
C ASP A 205 22.38 19.79 -6.56
N SER A 206 22.69 18.97 -7.57
CA SER A 206 22.17 17.60 -7.74
C SER A 206 23.13 16.54 -7.22
N LYS A 207 24.34 16.91 -6.77
CA LYS A 207 25.40 15.94 -6.44
C LYS A 207 24.94 14.87 -5.44
N TRP A 208 24.22 15.28 -4.39
CA TRP A 208 23.67 14.36 -3.40
C TRP A 208 22.67 13.35 -4.01
N LEU A 209 21.92 13.75 -5.03
CA LEU A 209 20.96 12.89 -5.72
C LEU A 209 21.69 11.92 -6.67
N ASP A 210 22.75 12.40 -7.33
CA ASP A 210 23.62 11.57 -8.17
C ASP A 210 24.35 10.50 -7.32
N GLU A 211 24.79 10.82 -6.10
CA GLU A 211 25.36 9.85 -5.15
C GLU A 211 24.37 8.75 -4.75
N ILE A 212 23.09 9.09 -4.54
CA ILE A 212 22.04 8.09 -4.33
C ILE A 212 21.86 7.23 -5.59
N ALA A 213 21.82 7.85 -6.76
CA ALA A 213 21.66 7.15 -8.04
C ALA A 213 22.77 6.12 -8.27
N ASP A 214 24.01 6.51 -8.07
CA ASP A 214 25.20 5.66 -8.19
C ASP A 214 25.18 4.53 -7.15
N GLY A 215 24.78 4.83 -5.91
CA GLY A 215 24.62 3.81 -4.87
C GLY A 215 23.56 2.76 -5.21
N MET A 216 22.40 3.17 -5.75
CA MET A 216 21.35 2.24 -6.18
C MET A 216 21.82 1.40 -7.37
N LYS A 217 22.52 2.02 -8.33
CA LYS A 217 23.10 1.33 -9.47
C LYS A 217 24.12 0.28 -9.04
N ASP A 218 25.02 0.62 -8.12
CA ASP A 218 26.02 -0.29 -7.57
C ASP A 218 25.37 -1.50 -6.87
N ILE A 219 24.32 -1.29 -6.07
CA ILE A 219 23.55 -2.39 -5.46
C ILE A 219 22.92 -3.27 -6.56
N MET A 220 22.26 -2.67 -7.56
CA MET A 220 21.63 -3.44 -8.63
C MET A 220 22.65 -4.22 -9.46
N GLU A 221 23.83 -3.65 -9.71
CA GLU A 221 24.90 -4.32 -10.42
C GLU A 221 25.39 -5.52 -9.60
N ARG A 222 25.77 -5.35 -8.33
CA ARG A 222 26.24 -6.45 -7.47
C ARG A 222 25.22 -7.58 -7.24
N ASN A 223 23.93 -7.28 -7.39
CA ASN A 223 22.84 -8.24 -7.21
C ASN A 223 22.12 -8.58 -8.51
N ASN A 224 22.75 -8.35 -9.66
CA ASN A 224 22.19 -8.81 -10.90
C ASN A 224 22.31 -10.34 -10.97
N ASP A 225 21.40 -11.00 -11.68
CA ASP A 225 21.30 -12.46 -11.75
C ASP A 225 22.44 -13.08 -12.58
N ARG A 226 23.50 -12.31 -12.84
CA ARG A 226 24.65 -12.76 -13.61
C ARG A 226 25.64 -13.45 -12.68
N GLN A 227 26.01 -14.67 -13.06
CA GLN A 227 27.00 -15.48 -12.37
C GLN A 227 28.45 -14.97 -12.57
N ASP A 228 28.66 -13.86 -13.30
CA ASP A 228 29.97 -13.35 -13.69
C ASP A 228 30.55 -12.29 -12.74
N LEU A 229 29.78 -11.82 -11.75
CA LEU A 229 30.28 -10.87 -10.77
C LEU A 229 31.02 -11.58 -9.61
N PRO A 230 32.16 -11.02 -9.15
CA PRO A 230 32.85 -11.51 -7.97
C PRO A 230 31.90 -11.53 -6.76
N LYS A 231 31.66 -12.72 -6.19
CA LYS A 231 30.86 -12.93 -4.96
C LYS A 231 31.46 -12.24 -3.73
N GLU A 232 32.69 -11.73 -3.85
CA GLU A 232 33.54 -11.18 -2.79
C GLU A 232 33.24 -9.71 -2.47
N SER A 233 32.04 -9.21 -2.78
CA SER A 233 31.61 -7.88 -2.36
C SER A 233 30.14 -7.91 -2.03
N SER A 234 29.77 -7.28 -0.93
CA SER A 234 28.60 -7.61 -0.13
C SER A 234 27.22 -7.69 -0.77
N GLY A 235 27.00 -7.32 -2.04
CA GLY A 235 25.67 -7.09 -2.60
C GLY A 235 24.96 -5.89 -1.95
N LEU A 236 25.22 -5.57 -0.70
CA LEU A 236 24.53 -4.52 0.06
C LEU A 236 24.89 -3.11 -0.42
N GLY A 237 26.06 -2.91 -1.04
CA GLY A 237 26.49 -1.60 -1.54
C GLY A 237 26.39 -0.52 -0.46
N VAL A 238 25.70 0.58 -0.75
CA VAL A 238 25.47 1.67 0.24
C VAL A 238 24.54 1.28 1.40
N ALA A 239 23.86 0.14 1.36
CA ALA A 239 23.05 -0.42 2.45
C ALA A 239 23.84 -1.39 3.36
N TRP A 240 25.16 -1.24 3.41
CA TRP A 240 26.05 -2.11 4.16
C TRP A 240 25.91 -2.00 5.68
N GLY A 241 25.85 -3.15 6.36
CA GLY A 241 25.93 -3.28 7.82
C GLY A 241 24.62 -3.05 8.57
N TYR A 242 24.71 -2.95 9.89
CA TYR A 242 23.63 -2.48 10.76
C TYR A 242 23.54 -0.95 10.74
N GLY A 243 22.36 -0.42 11.07
CA GLY A 243 22.07 1.00 10.92
C GLY A 243 21.98 1.43 9.45
N VAL A 244 22.12 2.73 9.20
CA VAL A 244 21.89 3.30 7.87
C VAL A 244 23.04 4.23 7.49
N SER A 245 23.66 4.02 6.32
CA SER A 245 24.70 4.91 5.81
C SER A 245 24.16 6.32 5.52
N ALA A 246 25.04 7.32 5.37
CA ALA A 246 24.62 8.69 5.04
C ALA A 246 23.82 8.76 3.71
N THR A 247 24.22 8.01 2.69
CA THR A 247 23.52 7.96 1.39
C THR A 247 22.14 7.30 1.51
N MET A 248 22.05 6.15 2.20
CA MET A 248 20.74 5.51 2.45
C MET A 248 19.84 6.38 3.33
N ARG A 249 20.42 7.13 4.27
CA ARG A 249 19.70 8.11 5.10
C ARG A 249 19.05 9.18 4.23
N GLN A 250 19.77 9.74 3.26
CA GLN A 250 19.22 10.73 2.32
C GLN A 250 18.10 10.13 1.47
N LEU A 251 18.25 8.88 1.00
CA LEU A 251 17.20 8.18 0.29
C LEU A 251 15.93 8.01 1.15
N PHE A 252 16.06 7.53 2.40
CA PHE A 252 14.90 7.34 3.28
C PHE A 252 14.20 8.65 3.64
N ASP A 253 14.96 9.72 3.83
CA ASP A 253 14.41 11.06 4.06
C ASP A 253 13.69 11.62 2.83
N LEU A 254 14.10 11.22 1.62
CA LEU A 254 13.39 11.55 0.39
C LEU A 254 12.09 10.74 0.26
N GLU A 255 12.19 9.41 0.37
CA GLU A 255 11.07 8.48 0.23
C GLU A 255 9.96 8.73 1.27
N SER A 256 10.33 9.05 2.51
CA SER A 256 9.36 9.31 3.59
C SER A 256 8.50 10.56 3.37
N GLN A 257 8.94 11.49 2.50
CA GLN A 257 8.16 12.69 2.14
C GLN A 257 7.15 12.43 1.01
N ILE A 258 7.40 11.43 0.15
CA ILE A 258 6.60 11.13 -1.04
C ILE A 258 5.48 10.14 -0.66
N ARG A 259 4.54 10.61 0.18
CA ARG A 259 3.54 9.80 0.90
C ARG A 259 2.46 9.16 0.03
N GLN A 260 2.34 9.54 -1.24
CA GLN A 260 1.45 8.90 -2.22
C GLN A 260 2.01 7.59 -2.80
N VAL A 261 3.18 7.14 -2.32
CA VAL A 261 3.86 5.94 -2.76
C VAL A 261 3.92 4.93 -1.60
N ILE A 262 3.59 3.66 -1.90
CA ILE A 262 3.73 2.55 -0.96
C ILE A 262 4.48 1.36 -1.57
N VAL A 263 5.07 0.53 -0.72
CA VAL A 263 5.74 -0.73 -1.10
C VAL A 263 5.05 -1.91 -0.41
N LEU A 264 4.63 -2.90 -1.19
CA LEU A 264 3.99 -4.11 -0.70
C LEU A 264 4.80 -5.33 -1.08
N SER A 265 4.98 -6.26 -0.14
CA SER A 265 5.57 -7.58 -0.41
C SER A 265 4.53 -8.68 -0.20
N LEU A 266 4.39 -9.61 -1.15
CA LEU A 266 3.46 -10.72 -1.09
C LEU A 266 4.24 -12.02 -0.81
N ASN A 267 3.88 -12.72 0.26
CA ASN A 267 4.61 -13.88 0.78
C ASN A 267 3.65 -15.06 1.05
N MET A 268 4.20 -16.28 1.09
CA MET A 268 3.56 -17.55 1.41
C MET A 268 4.54 -18.49 2.13
N SER A 269 4.67 -18.36 3.45
CA SER A 269 5.63 -19.08 4.28
C SER A 269 5.16 -20.48 4.63
N ALA A 270 6.08 -21.34 5.03
CA ALA A 270 5.80 -22.53 5.82
C ALA A 270 6.02 -22.26 7.32
N THR A 271 5.35 -23.00 8.19
CA THR A 271 5.68 -23.08 9.62
C THR A 271 6.69 -24.20 9.87
N SER A 272 7.50 -24.07 10.92
CA SER A 272 8.32 -25.20 11.39
C SER A 272 7.41 -26.33 11.90
N GLN A 273 7.90 -27.58 11.87
CA GLN A 273 7.14 -28.74 12.38
C GLN A 273 6.80 -28.66 13.88
N LEU A 274 7.46 -27.77 14.63
CA LEU A 274 7.19 -27.52 16.05
C LEU A 274 6.03 -26.52 16.27
N GLU A 275 5.72 -25.71 15.26
CA GLU A 275 4.66 -24.69 15.26
C GLU A 275 3.42 -25.20 14.50
N ASN A 276 2.95 -26.40 14.86
CA ASN A 276 1.68 -26.92 14.37
C ASN A 276 0.61 -25.79 14.44
N GLN A 277 -0.01 -25.45 13.31
CA GLN A 277 -1.29 -24.70 13.18
C GLN A 277 -1.30 -23.20 12.81
N ILE A 278 -0.21 -22.56 12.36
CA ILE A 278 -0.36 -21.18 11.81
C ILE A 278 -0.94 -21.27 10.39
N LYS A 279 -2.13 -20.68 10.18
CA LYS A 279 -2.85 -20.66 8.90
C LYS A 279 -3.62 -19.36 8.70
N GLY A 280 -3.69 -18.85 7.50
CA GLY A 280 -4.45 -17.69 7.08
C GLY A 280 -3.61 -16.43 6.91
N PHE A 281 -4.28 -15.29 6.81
CA PHE A 281 -3.63 -14.04 6.43
C PHE A 281 -2.94 -13.36 7.63
N LEU A 282 -1.75 -12.79 7.42
CA LEU A 282 -1.09 -11.87 8.37
C LEU A 282 -0.56 -10.65 7.63
N ALA A 283 -0.43 -9.53 8.34
CA ALA A 283 0.18 -8.32 7.79
C ALA A 283 1.30 -7.81 8.70
N TYR A 284 2.48 -7.63 8.13
CA TYR A 284 3.64 -7.13 8.83
C TYR A 284 3.99 -5.72 8.40
N TYR A 285 4.44 -4.92 9.36
CA TYR A 285 5.06 -3.62 9.13
C TYR A 285 6.42 -3.60 9.82
N LEU A 286 7.17 -2.51 9.69
CA LEU A 286 8.38 -2.29 10.49
C LEU A 286 8.26 -0.92 11.14
N ASN A 287 8.47 -0.86 12.45
CA ASN A 287 8.54 0.39 13.19
C ASN A 287 9.99 0.64 13.64
N SER A 288 10.26 1.90 13.97
CA SER A 288 11.60 2.41 14.22
C SER A 288 12.21 1.86 15.52
N ASP A 289 11.41 1.68 16.57
CA ASP A 289 11.91 1.13 17.84
C ASP A 289 12.19 -0.38 17.75
N PHE A 290 11.35 -1.16 17.06
CA PHE A 290 11.55 -2.59 16.86
C PHE A 290 12.86 -2.87 16.12
N ILE A 291 13.15 -2.12 15.03
CA ILE A 291 14.39 -2.34 14.30
C ILE A 291 15.61 -1.91 15.12
N PHE A 292 15.52 -0.80 15.85
CA PHE A 292 16.58 -0.34 16.74
C PHE A 292 16.90 -1.40 17.80
N GLU A 293 15.89 -1.93 18.49
CA GLU A 293 16.06 -2.96 19.51
C GLU A 293 16.58 -4.26 18.92
N ASN A 294 16.05 -4.68 17.77
CA ASN A 294 16.46 -5.93 17.13
C ASN A 294 17.91 -5.88 16.64
N GLU A 295 18.33 -4.80 15.97
CA GLU A 295 19.71 -4.64 15.52
C GLU A 295 20.67 -4.49 16.71
N LEU A 296 20.31 -3.72 17.73
CA LEU A 296 21.12 -3.59 18.94
C LEU A 296 21.29 -4.94 19.65
N GLN A 297 20.24 -5.76 19.71
CA GLN A 297 20.32 -7.11 20.24
C GLN A 297 21.24 -8.01 19.39
N ASN A 298 21.13 -7.95 18.06
CA ASN A 298 21.99 -8.73 17.17
C ASN A 298 23.47 -8.32 17.27
N MET A 299 23.75 -7.09 17.69
CA MET A 299 25.08 -6.59 18.02
C MET A 299 25.48 -6.85 19.49
N ASN A 300 24.74 -7.66 20.25
CA ASN A 300 24.95 -7.92 21.68
C ASN A 300 25.01 -6.63 22.54
N GLY A 301 24.31 -5.57 22.13
CA GLY A 301 24.33 -4.27 22.79
C GLY A 301 25.56 -3.41 22.48
N GLN A 302 26.48 -3.88 21.62
CA GLN A 302 27.74 -3.22 21.31
C GLN A 302 27.81 -2.86 19.82
N PRO A 303 27.48 -1.61 19.44
CA PRO A 303 27.50 -1.17 18.04
C PRO A 303 28.91 -0.80 17.53
N ASP A 304 29.97 -1.23 18.23
CA ASP A 304 31.36 -1.12 17.81
C ASP A 304 31.73 -2.10 16.69
N THR A 305 30.84 -3.06 16.43
CA THR A 305 30.97 -4.04 15.35
C THR A 305 29.66 -4.18 14.56
N ASN A 306 29.73 -4.58 13.29
CA ASN A 306 28.57 -5.03 12.53
C ASN A 306 28.18 -6.49 12.91
N GLY A 307 28.53 -6.95 14.11
CA GLY A 307 28.14 -8.26 14.64
C GLY A 307 28.32 -9.42 13.64
N SER A 308 27.20 -10.08 13.28
CA SER A 308 27.14 -11.27 12.42
C SER A 308 27.50 -11.05 10.94
N PHE A 309 27.74 -9.82 10.49
CA PHE A 309 28.20 -9.57 9.13
C PHE A 309 29.68 -10.00 8.99
N ALA A 310 29.92 -11.23 8.54
CA ALA A 310 31.24 -11.88 8.57
C ALA A 310 32.41 -11.07 7.99
N PHE A 311 32.16 -10.23 6.98
CA PHE A 311 33.19 -9.40 6.33
C PHE A 311 33.32 -7.98 6.91
N ALA A 312 32.42 -7.56 7.80
CA ALA A 312 32.45 -6.26 8.52
C ALA A 312 32.38 -6.44 10.03
N SER A 313 32.64 -7.64 10.54
CA SER A 313 32.50 -7.97 11.96
C SER A 313 33.38 -7.13 12.89
N ASN A 314 34.36 -6.38 12.35
CA ASN A 314 35.21 -5.45 13.11
C ASN A 314 34.94 -3.97 12.79
N GLU A 315 34.00 -3.67 11.89
CA GLU A 315 33.63 -2.30 11.53
C GLU A 315 32.49 -1.83 12.43
N ARG A 316 32.54 -0.56 12.87
CA ARG A 316 31.45 0.05 13.64
C ARG A 316 30.15 0.04 12.83
N ALA A 317 29.03 -0.23 13.48
CA ALA A 317 27.72 -0.09 12.87
C ALA A 317 27.43 1.37 12.50
N ASN A 318 26.69 1.57 11.41
CA ASN A 318 26.21 2.89 11.06
C ASN A 318 25.23 3.41 12.12
N PRO A 319 24.96 4.72 12.17
CA PRO A 319 23.91 5.25 13.05
C PRO A 319 22.55 4.66 12.69
N ALA A 320 21.74 4.36 13.69
CA ALA A 320 20.41 3.83 13.49
C ALA A 320 19.46 4.89 12.90
N TYR A 321 18.55 4.46 12.04
CA TYR A 321 17.50 5.31 11.47
C TYR A 321 16.17 5.06 12.17
N THR A 322 15.66 6.07 12.88
CA THR A 322 14.47 5.95 13.74
C THR A 322 13.29 6.84 13.31
N TYR A 323 13.27 7.28 12.05
CA TYR A 323 12.28 8.22 11.54
C TYR A 323 11.48 7.67 10.38
N LYS A 324 11.23 6.35 10.39
CA LYS A 324 10.25 5.79 9.48
C LYS A 324 8.87 6.30 9.88
N ASN A 325 7.97 6.39 8.90
CA ASN A 325 6.60 6.82 9.14
C ASN A 325 5.78 5.68 9.77
N ASP A 326 6.10 5.35 11.02
CA ASP A 326 5.64 4.16 11.74
C ASP A 326 4.11 4.09 11.79
N ALA A 327 3.45 5.23 12.06
CA ALA A 327 2.00 5.32 12.11
C ALA A 327 1.33 5.01 10.77
N GLU A 328 1.94 5.41 9.64
CA GLU A 328 1.42 5.10 8.31
C GLU A 328 1.66 3.65 7.91
N ARG A 329 2.81 3.10 8.26
CA ARG A 329 3.15 1.68 8.02
C ARG A 329 2.21 0.75 8.75
N GLU A 330 1.97 1.02 10.04
CA GLU A 330 0.99 0.28 10.83
C GLU A 330 -0.42 0.44 10.27
N ARG A 331 -0.83 1.67 9.93
CA ARG A 331 -2.17 1.90 9.35
C ARG A 331 -2.36 1.20 8.01
N LEU A 332 -1.34 1.18 7.15
CA LEU A 332 -1.37 0.47 5.87
C LEU A 332 -1.58 -1.04 6.09
N ALA A 333 -0.72 -1.66 6.92
CA ALA A 333 -0.82 -3.08 7.23
C ALA A 333 -2.19 -3.44 7.85
N LYS A 334 -2.66 -2.64 8.80
CA LYS A 334 -3.97 -2.83 9.44
C LYS A 334 -5.13 -2.68 8.46
N SER A 335 -5.10 -1.67 7.60
CA SER A 335 -6.17 -1.43 6.62
C SER A 335 -6.31 -2.57 5.63
N ILE A 336 -5.17 -3.16 5.21
CA ILE A 336 -5.15 -4.35 4.36
C ILE A 336 -5.68 -5.57 5.10
N TYR A 337 -5.17 -5.80 6.31
CA TYR A 337 -5.60 -6.91 7.15
C TYR A 337 -7.11 -6.91 7.38
N ASP A 338 -7.66 -5.80 7.89
CA ASP A 338 -9.09 -5.67 8.21
C ASP A 338 -9.97 -5.92 6.97
N ALA A 339 -9.56 -5.42 5.79
CA ALA A 339 -10.30 -5.61 4.55
C ALA A 339 -10.27 -7.06 4.07
N VAL A 340 -9.13 -7.75 4.22
CA VAL A 340 -8.97 -9.15 3.86
C VAL A 340 -9.83 -10.03 4.76
N VAL A 341 -9.67 -9.94 6.08
CA VAL A 341 -10.40 -10.82 7.02
C VAL A 341 -11.89 -10.50 7.10
N GLY A 342 -12.29 -9.25 6.80
CA GLY A 342 -13.70 -8.88 6.70
C GLY A 342 -14.41 -9.45 5.47
N LYS A 343 -13.68 -9.77 4.40
CA LYS A 343 -14.25 -10.32 3.15
C LYS A 343 -14.03 -11.83 3.00
N ILE A 344 -12.90 -12.35 3.48
CA ILE A 344 -12.44 -13.72 3.21
C ILE A 344 -12.57 -14.53 4.49
N THR A 345 -13.69 -15.22 4.64
CA THR A 345 -13.98 -16.04 5.83
C THR A 345 -13.02 -17.19 6.03
N HIS A 346 -12.35 -17.66 4.96
CA HIS A 346 -11.28 -18.67 5.05
C HIS A 346 -10.13 -18.21 5.97
N PHE A 347 -9.84 -16.90 5.98
CA PHE A 347 -8.80 -16.30 6.82
C PHE A 347 -9.32 -15.76 8.17
N ALA A 348 -10.62 -15.92 8.47
CA ALA A 348 -11.16 -15.51 9.76
C ALA A 348 -10.61 -16.44 10.86
N ARG A 349 -9.67 -15.94 11.67
CA ARG A 349 -9.15 -16.65 12.86
C ARG A 349 -9.95 -16.32 14.11
N ASN A 350 -9.95 -17.24 15.08
CA ASN A 350 -10.42 -16.95 16.44
C ASN A 350 -9.48 -15.95 17.13
N ALA A 351 -10.02 -15.14 18.03
CA ALA A 351 -9.31 -14.05 18.73
C ALA A 351 -8.10 -14.48 19.59
N GLU A 352 -7.84 -15.79 19.73
CA GLU A 352 -6.84 -16.37 20.63
C GLU A 352 -5.46 -16.61 19.98
N THR A 353 -5.30 -16.45 18.66
CA THR A 353 -4.03 -16.74 17.96
C THR A 353 -3.23 -15.47 17.63
N GLY A 354 -2.39 -14.99 18.56
CA GLY A 354 -1.30 -14.04 18.32
C GLY A 354 -1.66 -12.65 17.74
N LYS A 355 -0.65 -11.79 17.57
CA LYS A 355 -0.79 -10.51 16.84
C LYS A 355 -0.87 -10.79 15.34
N GLN A 356 -2.04 -10.58 14.75
CA GLN A 356 -2.29 -10.81 13.32
C GLN A 356 -1.76 -9.67 12.42
N VAL A 357 -1.53 -8.52 13.04
CA VAL A 357 -0.81 -7.38 12.49
C VAL A 357 0.33 -7.03 13.45
N GLY A 358 1.57 -6.92 12.98
CA GLY A 358 2.69 -6.65 13.87
C GLY A 358 4.02 -6.31 13.18
N PRO A 359 5.04 -5.90 13.96
CA PRO A 359 6.34 -5.59 13.42
C PRO A 359 7.12 -6.84 12.98
N ALA A 360 7.90 -6.74 11.89
CA ALA A 360 8.84 -7.77 11.43
C ALA A 360 10.05 -7.15 10.74
N ASN A 361 11.23 -7.78 10.89
CA ASN A 361 12.50 -7.28 10.35
C ASN A 361 12.80 -7.87 8.96
N PHE A 362 11.95 -7.58 7.98
CA PHE A 362 12.18 -7.96 6.59
C PHE A 362 12.94 -6.86 5.84
N THR A 363 13.92 -7.23 5.01
CA THR A 363 14.70 -6.29 4.19
C THR A 363 13.80 -5.34 3.37
N ILE A 364 12.72 -5.84 2.77
CA ILE A 364 11.78 -5.03 1.99
C ILE A 364 11.03 -3.96 2.83
N LEU A 365 10.92 -4.17 4.14
CA LEU A 365 10.34 -3.20 5.08
C LEU A 365 11.42 -2.27 5.66
N ARG A 366 12.60 -2.83 5.93
CA ARG A 366 13.74 -2.14 6.56
C ARG A 366 14.40 -1.15 5.61
N GLU A 367 14.66 -1.53 4.37
CA GLU A 367 15.51 -0.78 3.44
C GLU A 367 14.75 0.21 2.55
N THR A 368 13.65 0.79 3.05
CA THR A 368 12.94 1.88 2.36
C THR A 368 12.43 2.91 3.37
N GLY A 369 12.29 4.16 2.95
CA GLY A 369 11.61 5.25 3.67
C GLY A 369 10.10 5.33 3.39
N TYR A 370 9.60 4.71 2.30
CA TYR A 370 8.17 4.69 1.98
C TYR A 370 7.34 3.99 3.05
N ALA A 371 6.03 4.25 3.12
CA ALA A 371 5.15 3.37 3.88
C ALA A 371 5.12 1.99 3.21
N SER A 372 5.38 0.92 3.98
CA SER A 372 5.46 -0.44 3.44
C SER A 372 4.86 -1.49 4.36
N ALA A 373 4.39 -2.58 3.75
CA ALA A 373 3.81 -3.73 4.44
C ALA A 373 4.16 -5.04 3.72
N ALA A 374 4.38 -6.10 4.49
CA ALA A 374 4.58 -7.46 3.97
C ALA A 374 3.36 -8.30 4.33
N LEU A 375 2.75 -8.92 3.33
CA LEU A 375 1.49 -9.64 3.43
C LEU A 375 1.75 -11.14 3.35
N GLN A 376 1.47 -11.83 4.45
CA GLN A 376 1.47 -13.29 4.51
C GLN A 376 0.13 -13.77 3.99
N CYS A 377 0.11 -14.24 2.74
CA CYS A 377 -1.13 -14.53 2.00
C CYS A 377 -1.71 -15.93 2.25
N GLY A 378 -1.43 -16.50 3.43
CA GLY A 378 -1.65 -17.91 3.78
C GLY A 378 -0.33 -18.63 4.08
N PHE A 379 -0.41 -19.88 4.50
CA PHE A 379 0.74 -20.72 4.85
C PHE A 379 0.80 -21.97 3.96
N ILE A 380 1.93 -22.20 3.28
CA ILE A 380 2.03 -23.31 2.31
C ILE A 380 2.04 -24.67 3.01
N SER A 381 2.41 -24.68 4.29
CA SER A 381 2.38 -25.85 5.17
C SER A 381 0.97 -26.20 5.65
N ASP A 382 -0.03 -25.31 5.48
CA ASP A 382 -1.43 -25.61 5.77
C ASP A 382 -2.14 -26.03 4.49
N GLU A 383 -2.61 -27.28 4.43
CA GLU A 383 -3.30 -27.82 3.25
C GLU A 383 -4.58 -27.04 2.91
N GLY A 384 -5.24 -26.44 3.91
CA GLY A 384 -6.43 -25.62 3.72
C GLY A 384 -6.12 -24.32 3.00
N ASP A 385 -5.13 -23.57 3.47
CA ASP A 385 -4.62 -22.37 2.80
C ASP A 385 -4.08 -22.67 1.41
N LEU A 386 -3.27 -23.72 1.28
CA LEU A 386 -2.67 -24.08 0.00
C LEU A 386 -3.73 -24.49 -1.02
N SER A 387 -4.69 -25.34 -0.65
CA SER A 387 -5.79 -25.69 -1.55
C SER A 387 -6.69 -24.48 -1.88
N TRP A 388 -6.90 -23.58 -0.93
CA TRP A 388 -7.69 -22.36 -1.14
C TRP A 388 -6.99 -21.39 -2.11
N ILE A 389 -5.71 -21.11 -1.90
CA ILE A 389 -4.96 -20.10 -2.67
C ILE A 389 -4.61 -20.58 -4.09
N LEU A 390 -4.63 -21.89 -4.37
CA LEU A 390 -4.40 -22.42 -5.73
C LEU A 390 -5.62 -22.27 -6.65
N ASP A 391 -6.78 -21.95 -6.09
CA ASP A 391 -7.97 -21.63 -6.88
C ASP A 391 -7.88 -20.18 -7.41
N GLU A 392 -8.11 -20.01 -8.72
CA GLU A 392 -7.94 -18.71 -9.37
C GLU A 392 -8.95 -17.67 -8.89
N ASP A 393 -10.19 -18.08 -8.58
CA ASP A 393 -11.24 -17.18 -8.09
C ASP A 393 -10.93 -16.72 -6.67
N ASN A 394 -10.37 -17.60 -5.85
CA ASN A 394 -9.86 -17.25 -4.52
C ASN A 394 -8.72 -16.24 -4.59
N GLN A 395 -7.75 -16.40 -5.49
CA GLN A 395 -6.71 -15.38 -5.70
C GLN A 395 -7.30 -14.05 -6.19
N ASN A 396 -8.29 -14.09 -7.10
CA ASN A 396 -8.99 -12.89 -7.55
C ASN A 396 -9.71 -12.19 -6.37
N ASN A 397 -10.36 -12.97 -5.50
CA ASN A 397 -11.02 -12.45 -4.30
C ASN A 397 -10.04 -11.84 -3.30
N LEU A 398 -8.87 -12.47 -3.10
CA LEU A 398 -7.79 -11.95 -2.27
C LEU A 398 -7.20 -10.65 -2.83
N ALA A 399 -6.88 -10.62 -4.12
CA ALA A 399 -6.41 -9.42 -4.79
C ALA A 399 -7.40 -8.24 -4.64
N GLN A 400 -8.71 -8.50 -4.81
CA GLN A 400 -9.74 -7.48 -4.58
C GLN A 400 -9.80 -7.01 -3.12
N ALA A 401 -9.63 -7.91 -2.15
CA ALA A 401 -9.67 -7.57 -0.74
C ALA A 401 -8.45 -6.74 -0.32
N ILE A 402 -7.26 -7.08 -0.82
CA ILE A 402 -6.04 -6.28 -0.65
C ILE A 402 -6.23 -4.90 -1.29
N GLY A 403 -6.74 -4.85 -2.53
CA GLY A 403 -7.07 -3.59 -3.22
C GLY A 403 -8.05 -2.71 -2.43
N LYS A 404 -9.06 -3.32 -1.78
CA LYS A 404 -9.98 -2.63 -0.87
C LYS A 404 -9.27 -2.07 0.36
N GLY A 405 -8.33 -2.80 0.93
CA GLY A 405 -7.52 -2.35 2.06
C GLY A 405 -6.63 -1.15 1.71
N ILE A 406 -6.01 -1.17 0.54
CA ILE A 406 -5.21 -0.05 0.02
C ILE A 406 -6.10 1.17 -0.25
N TYR A 407 -7.28 0.97 -0.84
CA TYR A 407 -8.29 2.03 -0.94
C TYR A 407 -8.65 2.60 0.44
N ASN A 408 -8.84 1.76 1.46
CA ASN A 408 -9.19 2.24 2.78
C ASN A 408 -8.05 3.09 3.38
N TYR A 409 -6.79 2.66 3.21
CA TYR A 409 -5.61 3.40 3.64
C TYR A 409 -5.55 4.82 3.05
N TYR A 410 -5.79 4.96 1.74
CA TYR A 410 -5.74 6.25 1.07
C TYR A 410 -7.02 7.08 1.28
N CYS A 411 -8.19 6.50 1.03
CA CYS A 411 -9.42 7.25 0.79
C CYS A 411 -10.38 7.29 1.98
N THR A 412 -10.22 6.39 2.96
CA THR A 412 -11.07 6.37 4.17
C THR A 412 -10.34 6.87 5.42
N ALA A 413 -9.04 7.11 5.31
CA ALA A 413 -8.29 7.85 6.31
C ALA A 413 -8.71 9.33 6.31
N ASN A 414 -8.50 10.00 7.44
CA ASN A 414 -8.66 11.45 7.57
C ASN A 414 -7.28 12.09 7.50
N TRP A 415 -6.74 12.26 6.29
CA TRP A 415 -5.45 12.91 6.12
C TRP A 415 -5.55 14.40 6.46
N PRO A 416 -4.54 14.96 7.18
CA PRO A 416 -4.53 16.37 7.55
C PRO A 416 -4.39 17.25 6.30
N LEU A 417 -5.03 18.42 6.34
CA LEU A 417 -4.90 19.45 5.31
C LEU A 417 -3.54 20.12 5.40
N ILE A 418 -2.97 20.48 4.25
CA ILE A 418 -1.77 21.31 4.16
C ILE A 418 -2.17 22.64 3.52
N ASP A 419 -1.88 23.75 4.22
CA ASP A 419 -2.18 25.09 3.75
C ASP A 419 -1.55 25.34 2.37
N GLY A 420 -2.41 25.78 1.44
CA GLY A 420 -2.03 26.06 0.05
C GLY A 420 -1.91 24.85 -0.87
N LEU A 421 -2.13 23.61 -0.38
CA LEU A 421 -2.21 22.42 -1.23
C LEU A 421 -3.58 21.72 -1.16
N SER A 422 -4.27 21.83 -0.02
CA SER A 422 -5.54 21.13 0.18
C SER A 422 -6.72 21.81 -0.51
N HIS A 423 -6.88 21.54 -1.80
CA HIS A 423 -7.99 22.08 -2.60
C HIS A 423 -9.32 21.36 -2.32
N SER A 424 -9.31 20.22 -1.60
CA SER A 424 -10.53 19.47 -1.25
C SER A 424 -11.40 20.16 -0.19
N ASN A 425 -10.86 21.14 0.53
CA ASN A 425 -11.56 21.86 1.61
C ASN A 425 -11.55 23.40 1.46
N ASP A 426 -11.01 23.92 0.36
CA ASP A 426 -11.23 25.33 0.02
C ASP A 426 -12.72 25.52 -0.29
N LYS A 427 -13.40 26.28 0.58
CA LYS A 427 -14.84 26.61 0.53
C LYS A 427 -15.29 27.31 -0.77
N ASN A 428 -14.42 27.40 -1.78
CA ASN A 428 -14.69 27.92 -3.11
C ASN A 428 -15.07 26.84 -4.13
N TRP A 429 -15.14 25.56 -3.75
CA TRP A 429 -15.79 24.58 -4.60
C TRP A 429 -17.31 24.68 -4.47
N LYS A 430 -17.95 25.41 -5.39
CA LYS A 430 -19.39 25.25 -5.66
C LYS A 430 -19.61 23.78 -5.98
N SER A 431 -20.24 23.05 -5.08
CA SER A 431 -20.65 21.68 -5.37
C SER A 431 -21.43 21.68 -6.69
N ALA A 432 -21.28 20.63 -7.51
CA ALA A 432 -22.05 20.50 -8.74
C ALA A 432 -23.58 20.62 -8.49
N SER A 433 -24.03 20.36 -7.25
CA SER A 433 -25.40 20.62 -6.79
C SER A 433 -25.76 22.11 -6.69
N ASP A 434 -24.84 22.99 -6.32
CA ASP A 434 -25.09 24.44 -6.20
C ASP A 434 -25.04 25.13 -7.58
N ALA A 435 -24.14 24.69 -8.47
CA ALA A 435 -24.15 25.09 -9.88
C ALA A 435 -25.45 24.65 -10.59
N TYR A 436 -25.99 23.48 -10.24
CA TYR A 436 -27.27 22.99 -10.75
C TYR A 436 -28.47 23.75 -10.16
N ARG A 437 -28.44 24.11 -8.87
CA ARG A 437 -29.50 24.91 -8.22
C ARG A 437 -29.62 26.31 -8.80
N GLU A 438 -28.50 26.97 -9.12
CA GLU A 438 -28.51 28.27 -9.80
C GLU A 438 -29.01 28.17 -11.25
N LYS A 439 -28.64 27.11 -11.96
CA LYS A 439 -29.16 26.86 -13.32
C LYS A 439 -30.66 26.58 -13.32
N LYS A 440 -31.18 25.97 -12.25
CA LYS A 440 -32.62 25.68 -12.09
C LYS A 440 -33.41 26.90 -11.61
N SER A 441 -32.83 27.76 -10.77
CA SER A 441 -33.45 29.03 -10.38
C SER A 441 -33.46 30.06 -11.52
N GLY A 442 -32.52 29.98 -12.46
CA GLY A 442 -32.52 30.78 -13.70
C GLY A 442 -33.60 30.40 -14.71
N VAL A 443 -34.29 29.26 -14.56
CA VAL A 443 -35.32 28.76 -15.49
C VAL A 443 -36.75 29.08 -15.02
N GLN A 444 -36.95 29.66 -13.83
CA GLN A 444 -38.29 29.99 -13.30
C GLN A 444 -38.73 31.46 -13.42
N ASN A 445 -38.02 32.29 -14.18
CA ASN A 445 -38.44 33.67 -14.46
C ASN A 445 -38.69 33.93 -15.96
N GLN A 446 -39.50 33.08 -16.60
CA GLN A 446 -40.25 33.51 -17.79
C GLN A 446 -41.74 33.43 -17.48
N ALA A 447 -42.29 34.58 -17.11
CA ALA A 447 -43.74 34.78 -17.00
C ALA A 447 -44.39 34.61 -18.39
N PRO A 448 -45.62 34.07 -18.47
CA PRO A 448 -46.30 33.89 -19.74
C PRO A 448 -46.72 35.25 -20.31
N VAL A 449 -46.26 35.53 -21.53
CA VAL A 449 -46.66 36.70 -22.32
C VAL A 449 -48.16 36.57 -22.64
N LYS A 450 -48.95 37.55 -22.21
CA LYS A 450 -50.36 37.73 -22.59
C LYS A 450 -50.45 38.09 -24.06
N ALA A 451 -51.40 37.46 -24.75
CA ALA A 451 -51.88 37.86 -26.06
C ALA A 451 -52.57 39.24 -26.00
N SER A 452 -52.28 40.09 -26.98
CA SER A 452 -53.17 41.18 -27.39
C SER A 452 -53.08 41.36 -28.90
N GLU A 453 -54.21 41.18 -29.56
CA GLU A 453 -54.50 41.53 -30.94
C GLU A 453 -54.44 43.06 -31.15
N ALA A 454 -53.99 43.51 -32.33
CA ALA A 454 -54.79 44.30 -33.29
C ALA A 454 -53.94 45.22 -34.21
N MET A 455 -54.23 45.10 -35.52
CA MET A 455 -54.30 46.15 -36.57
C MET A 455 -53.00 46.90 -36.97
N SER A 456 -52.48 46.64 -38.19
CA SER A 456 -52.67 47.44 -39.44
C SER A 456 -51.72 48.65 -39.48
N THR A 457 -50.94 49.00 -40.51
CA THR A 457 -51.06 48.92 -41.98
C THR A 457 -49.70 49.26 -42.63
N SER A 458 -49.45 48.63 -43.80
CA SER A 458 -48.89 49.18 -45.06
C SER A 458 -47.51 49.88 -45.19
N SER A 459 -46.95 49.64 -46.40
CA SER A 459 -45.97 50.39 -47.23
C SER A 459 -44.49 50.27 -46.86
N GLU A 460 -43.69 49.55 -47.68
CA GLU A 460 -42.82 50.07 -48.77
C GLU A 460 -41.61 50.85 -48.19
N SER A 461 -40.35 50.67 -48.56
CA SER A 461 -39.69 50.17 -49.77
C SER A 461 -38.19 49.95 -49.47
N GLU A 462 -37.58 48.97 -50.12
CA GLU A 462 -36.12 48.87 -50.38
C GLU A 462 -35.62 50.01 -51.32
N PRO A 463 -34.33 50.13 -51.73
CA PRO A 463 -33.05 49.64 -51.19
C PRO A 463 -31.90 50.69 -51.33
N THR A 464 -30.64 50.22 -51.23
CA THR A 464 -29.34 50.82 -51.65
C THR A 464 -28.65 51.73 -50.63
N SER A 465 -27.33 51.73 -50.44
CA SER A 465 -26.19 51.33 -51.27
C SER A 465 -24.95 50.99 -50.42
N THR A 466 -24.10 50.12 -50.97
CA THR A 466 -22.62 50.05 -50.92
C THR A 466 -21.93 51.40 -50.57
N GLU A 467 -20.79 51.50 -49.88
CA GLU A 467 -19.45 51.05 -50.28
C GLU A 467 -18.39 51.47 -49.21
N LYS A 468 -17.31 50.67 -49.06
CA LYS A 468 -15.90 51.03 -48.74
C LYS A 468 -15.57 52.06 -47.64
N SER A 469 -14.72 51.65 -46.68
CA SER A 469 -13.25 51.75 -46.82
C SER A 469 -12.51 51.37 -45.52
N ALA A 470 -11.43 50.60 -45.71
CA ALA A 470 -10.22 50.43 -44.88
C ALA A 470 -10.36 49.87 -43.45
#